data_AF-A0AA37WVI2-F1
#
_entry.id   AF-A0AA37WVI2-F1
#
_cell.length_a   1.000
_cell.length_b   1.000
_cell.length_c   1.000
_cell.angle_alpha   90.00
_cell.angle_beta   90.00
_cell.angle_gamma   90.00
#
_symmetry.space_group_name_H-M   'P 1'
#
loop_
_entity.id
_entity.type
_entity.pdbx_description
1 polymer ?
#
loop_
_entity_poly.entity_id
_entity_poly.type
_entity_poly.pdbx_seq_one_letter_code
_entity_poly.pdbx_strand_id
1 'polypeptide(L)'
;MNLFAKLALAREIAQAEQAVLRLLGGIETGVATGRTAEAYRSAIRRHGRTILDAGGPQALAAAMDRISDVPGRRDERRAVLTKLWADLEGIRE
;
A
#
# COMPACT_ATOMS: atom_id res chain seq x y z
N MET A 1 -8.33 -14.12 -19.28
CA MET A 1 -8.06 -12.66 -19.23
C MET A 1 -7.12 -12.28 -20.37
N ASN A 2 -7.47 -11.29 -21.20
CA ASN A 2 -6.67 -10.86 -22.35
C ASN A 2 -5.52 -9.90 -21.93
N LEU A 3 -4.61 -9.60 -22.85
CA LEU A 3 -3.43 -8.75 -22.59
C LEU A 3 -3.82 -7.33 -22.11
N PHE A 4 -4.83 -6.71 -22.73
CA PHE A 4 -5.28 -5.37 -22.35
C PHE A 4 -5.79 -5.31 -20.92
N ALA A 5 -6.57 -6.30 -20.49
CA ALA A 5 -7.05 -6.40 -19.11
C ALA A 5 -5.89 -6.60 -18.12
N LYS A 6 -4.89 -7.41 -18.47
CA LYS A 6 -3.67 -7.56 -17.64
C LYS A 6 -2.91 -6.25 -17.49
N LEU A 7 -2.74 -5.49 -18.57
CA LEU A 7 -2.07 -4.20 -18.56
C LEU A 7 -2.85 -3.15 -17.75
N ALA A 8 -4.18 -3.17 -17.83
CA ALA A 8 -5.04 -2.29 -17.03
C ALA A 8 -4.87 -2.55 -15.53
N LEU A 9 -4.95 -3.82 -15.09
CA LEU A 9 -4.73 -4.20 -13.69
C LEU A 9 -3.33 -3.86 -13.21
N ALA A 10 -2.30 -4.11 -14.02
CA ALA A 10 -0.92 -3.77 -13.68
C ALA A 10 -0.76 -2.24 -13.48
N ARG A 11 -1.40 -1.43 -14.34
CA ARG A 11 -1.41 0.02 -14.20
C ARG A 11 -2.14 0.48 -12.95
N GLU A 12 -3.28 -0.12 -12.63
CA GLU A 12 -4.05 0.19 -11.42
C GLU A 12 -3.25 -0.10 -10.15
N ILE A 13 -2.60 -1.27 -10.08
CA ILE A 13 -1.72 -1.64 -8.97
C ILE A 13 -0.58 -0.62 -8.83
N ALA A 14 0.10 -0.27 -9.92
CA ALA A 14 1.18 0.71 -9.89
C ALA A 14 0.72 2.10 -9.43
N GLN A 15 -0.48 2.53 -9.84
CA GLN A 15 -1.05 3.80 -9.39
C GLN A 15 -1.37 3.80 -7.90
N ALA A 16 -1.91 2.68 -7.38
CA ALA A 16 -2.15 2.50 -5.95
C ALA A 16 -0.84 2.51 -5.15
N GLU A 17 0.21 1.82 -5.61
CA GLU A 17 1.54 1.84 -4.97
C GLU A 17 2.11 3.26 -4.87
N GLN A 18 2.04 4.03 -5.96
CA GLN A 18 2.49 5.42 -5.99
C GLN A 18 1.67 6.34 -5.08
N ALA A 19 0.38 6.05 -4.90
CA ALA A 19 -0.44 6.77 -3.93
C ALA A 19 0.00 6.46 -2.49
N VAL A 20 0.25 5.18 -2.17
CA VAL A 20 0.74 4.77 -0.84
C VAL A 20 2.10 5.41 -0.53
N LEU A 21 3.04 5.40 -1.48
CA LEU A 21 4.35 6.03 -1.30
C LEU A 21 4.24 7.52 -0.95
N ARG A 22 3.37 8.27 -1.63
CA ARG A 22 3.14 9.70 -1.35
C ARG A 22 2.54 9.93 0.04
N LEU A 23 1.57 9.11 0.44
CA LEU A 23 0.94 9.20 1.75
C LEU A 23 1.92 8.85 2.87
N LEU A 24 2.72 7.79 2.72
CA LEU A 24 3.78 7.45 3.67
C LEU A 24 4.80 8.58 3.77
N GLY A 25 5.26 9.13 2.64
CA GLY A 25 6.16 10.28 2.64
C GLY A 25 5.60 11.50 3.37
N GLY A 26 4.31 11.78 3.25
CA GLY A 26 3.66 12.86 3.99
C GLY A 26 3.57 12.62 5.50
N ILE A 27 3.40 11.37 5.94
CA ILE A 27 3.45 11.01 7.37
C ILE A 27 4.90 11.12 7.87
N GLU A 28 5.86 10.56 7.14
CA GLU A 28 7.29 10.52 7.50
C GLU A 28 7.92 11.90 7.62
N THR A 29 7.50 12.85 6.79
CA THR A 29 8.02 14.23 6.79
C THR A 29 7.31 15.15 7.80
N GLY A 30 6.31 14.63 8.53
CA GLY A 30 5.52 15.41 9.49
C GLY A 30 4.54 16.39 8.83
N VAL A 31 4.32 16.31 7.51
CA VAL A 31 3.31 17.09 6.80
C VAL A 31 1.90 16.66 7.21
N ALA A 32 1.70 15.35 7.42
CA ALA A 32 0.45 14.79 7.91
C ALA A 32 0.55 14.51 9.42
N THR A 33 -0.13 15.32 10.24
CA THR A 33 -0.20 15.16 11.70
C THR A 33 -1.65 15.05 12.18
N GLY A 34 -1.84 14.51 13.39
CA GLY A 34 -3.17 14.34 14.00
C GLY A 34 -4.18 13.68 13.06
N ARG A 35 -5.31 14.35 12.83
CA ARG A 35 -6.39 13.85 11.95
C ARG A 35 -5.96 13.65 10.50
N THR A 36 -5.01 14.44 9.99
CA THR A 36 -4.49 14.27 8.62
C THR A 36 -3.71 12.96 8.50
N ALA A 37 -2.92 12.62 9.52
CA ALA A 37 -2.22 11.33 9.56
C ALA A 37 -3.19 10.15 9.59
N GLU A 38 -4.29 10.25 10.33
CA GLU A 38 -5.34 9.23 10.36
C GLU A 38 -6.04 9.08 8.99
N ALA A 39 -6.36 10.20 8.34
CA ALA A 39 -6.92 10.19 6.99
C ALA A 39 -5.96 9.54 5.98
N TYR A 40 -4.66 9.80 6.10
CA TYR A 40 -3.63 9.18 5.27
C TYR A 40 -3.55 7.68 5.51
N ARG A 41 -3.55 7.23 6.77
CA ARG A 41 -3.60 5.80 7.13
C ARG A 41 -4.84 5.10 6.55
N SER A 42 -6.01 5.75 6.63
CA SER A 42 -7.25 5.24 6.02
C SER A 42 -7.12 5.14 4.49
N ALA A 43 -6.53 6.13 3.84
CA ALA A 43 -6.28 6.09 2.40
C ALA A 43 -5.28 5.00 2.00
N ILE A 44 -4.18 4.81 2.75
CA ILE A 44 -3.22 3.72 2.54
C ILE A 44 -3.91 2.36 2.61
N ARG A 45 -4.82 2.17 3.56
CA ARG A 45 -5.60 0.93 3.67
C ARG A 45 -6.53 0.72 2.47
N ARG A 46 -7.21 1.77 1.99
CA ARG A 46 -8.04 1.69 0.77
C ARG A 46 -7.22 1.30 -0.46
N HIS A 47 -6.04 1.89 -0.64
CA HIS A 47 -5.15 1.50 -1.75
C HIS A 47 -4.62 0.08 -1.62
N GLY A 48 -4.33 -0.39 -0.40
CA GLY A 48 -4.04 -1.81 -0.16
C GLY A 48 -5.19 -2.72 -0.61
N ARG A 49 -6.44 -2.33 -0.32
CA ARG A 49 -7.62 -3.07 -0.79
C ARG A 49 -7.73 -3.08 -2.32
N THR A 50 -7.49 -1.95 -2.98
CA THR A 50 -7.44 -1.88 -4.46
C THR A 50 -6.41 -2.85 -5.04
N ILE A 51 -5.22 -2.92 -4.46
CA ILE A 51 -4.17 -3.85 -4.91
C ILE A 51 -4.60 -5.30 -4.71
N LEU A 52 -5.19 -5.61 -3.55
CA LEU A 52 -5.73 -6.94 -3.23
C LEU A 52 -6.84 -7.35 -4.19
N ASP A 53 -7.81 -6.47 -4.47
CA ASP A 53 -8.93 -6.77 -5.37
C ASP A 53 -8.46 -6.93 -6.83
N ALA A 54 -7.44 -6.17 -7.26
CA ALA A 54 -6.90 -6.23 -8.62
C ALA A 54 -5.96 -7.42 -8.88
N GLY A 55 -5.13 -7.80 -7.90
CA GLY A 55 -4.04 -8.76 -8.10
C GLY A 55 -3.93 -9.86 -7.05
N GLY A 56 -4.82 -9.88 -6.06
CA GLY A 56 -4.82 -10.86 -4.99
C GLY A 56 -3.69 -10.69 -3.95
N PRO A 57 -3.60 -11.63 -2.99
CA PRO A 57 -2.63 -11.54 -1.89
C PRO A 57 -1.17 -11.45 -2.34
N GLN A 58 -0.80 -12.14 -3.43
CA GLN A 58 0.56 -12.07 -3.97
C GLN A 58 0.92 -10.69 -4.48
N ALA A 59 -0.03 -9.99 -5.13
CA ALA A 59 0.20 -8.62 -5.57
C ALA A 59 0.32 -7.66 -4.38
N LEU A 60 -0.47 -7.87 -3.31
CA LEU A 60 -0.37 -7.09 -2.08
C LEU A 60 0.98 -7.28 -1.38
N ALA A 61 1.46 -8.52 -1.26
CA ALA A 61 2.78 -8.82 -0.69
C ALA A 61 3.91 -8.21 -1.54
N ALA A 62 3.84 -8.35 -2.86
CA ALA A 62 4.83 -7.77 -3.77
C ALA A 62 4.82 -6.22 -3.72
N ALA A 63 3.65 -5.61 -3.56
CA ALA A 63 3.53 -4.17 -3.34
C ALA A 63 4.14 -3.75 -2.01
N MET A 64 3.92 -4.51 -0.93
CA MET A 64 4.55 -4.27 0.37
C MET A 64 6.07 -4.28 0.27
N ASP A 65 6.64 -5.28 -0.43
CA ASP A 65 8.07 -5.37 -0.69
C ASP A 65 8.56 -4.12 -1.43
N ARG A 66 7.93 -3.75 -2.55
CA ARG A 66 8.31 -2.58 -3.36
C ARG A 66 8.20 -1.25 -2.62
N ILE A 67 7.10 -1.01 -1.90
CA ILE A 67 6.85 0.26 -1.19
C ILE A 67 7.83 0.43 -0.02
N SER A 68 8.18 -0.69 0.63
CA SER A 68 9.13 -0.70 1.74
C SER A 68 10.58 -0.67 1.28
N ASP A 69 10.89 -0.95 0.00
CA ASP A 69 12.25 -1.02 -0.50
C ASP A 69 12.89 0.38 -0.66
N VAL A 70 13.19 1.02 0.48
CA VAL A 70 13.86 2.31 0.57
C VAL A 70 15.01 2.23 1.58
N PRO A 71 16.23 2.67 1.19
CA PRO A 71 17.38 2.67 2.09
C PRO A 71 17.10 3.38 3.42
N GLY A 72 17.40 2.69 4.53
CA GLY A 72 17.27 3.24 5.88
C GLY A 72 15.85 3.33 6.45
N ARG A 73 14.79 2.97 5.69
CA ARG A 73 13.39 3.00 6.18
C ARG A 73 12.61 1.72 5.93
N ARG A 74 13.25 0.68 5.40
CA ARG A 74 12.58 -0.56 4.99
C ARG A 74 11.77 -1.20 6.11
N ASP A 75 12.37 -1.35 7.28
CA ASP A 75 11.72 -2.03 8.40
C ASP A 75 10.59 -1.19 9.00
N GLU A 76 10.78 0.13 9.09
CA GLU A 76 9.75 1.07 9.56
C GLU A 76 8.53 1.07 8.63
N ARG A 77 8.74 1.20 7.32
CA ARG A 77 7.67 1.15 6.32
C ARG A 77 6.96 -0.19 6.33
N ARG A 78 7.72 -1.28 6.39
CA ARG A 78 7.15 -2.62 6.47
C ARG A 78 6.26 -2.78 7.70
N ALA A 79 6.74 -2.37 8.88
CA ALA A 79 5.95 -2.45 10.11
C ALA A 79 4.64 -1.63 10.02
N VAL A 80 4.70 -0.42 9.45
CA VAL A 80 3.51 0.41 9.24
C VAL A 80 2.53 -0.26 8.27
N LEU A 81 3.00 -0.76 7.14
CA LEU A 81 2.15 -1.41 6.14
C LEU A 81 1.54 -2.71 6.67
N THR A 82 2.33 -3.56 7.33
CA THR A 82 1.83 -4.77 8.00
C THR A 82 0.70 -4.43 8.95
N LYS A 83 0.86 -3.39 9.79
CA LYS A 83 -0.20 -2.95 10.71
C LYS A 83 -1.46 -2.46 9.97
N LEU A 84 -1.29 -1.67 8.91
CA LEU A 84 -2.41 -1.07 8.17
C LEU A 84 -3.17 -2.06 7.28
N TRP A 85 -2.52 -3.14 6.88
CA TRP A 85 -3.06 -4.14 5.96
C TRP A 85 -3.32 -5.50 6.62
N ALA A 86 -3.09 -5.64 7.93
CA ALA A 86 -3.29 -6.90 8.67
C ALA A 86 -4.67 -7.53 8.44
N ASP A 87 -5.72 -6.71 8.33
CA ASP A 87 -7.08 -7.16 8.10
C ASP A 87 -7.52 -7.20 6.63
N LEU A 88 -6.64 -6.84 5.70
CA LEU A 88 -6.85 -7.04 4.27
C LEU A 88 -6.48 -8.46 3.85
N GLU A 89 -5.43 -9.03 4.44
CA GLU A 89 -4.96 -10.38 4.10
C GLU A 89 -5.88 -11.50 4.58
N GLY A 90 -6.97 -11.19 5.30
CA GLY A 90 -7.82 -12.22 5.90
C GLY A 90 -7.05 -13.08 6.91
N ILE A 91 -5.96 -12.56 7.48
CA ILE A 91 -5.30 -13.15 8.65
C ILE A 91 -6.14 -12.78 9.88
N ARG A 92 -7.33 -13.38 9.95
CA ARG A 92 -7.91 -13.78 11.22
C ARG A 92 -7.47 -15.23 11.42
N GLU A 93 -6.93 -15.46 12.61
CA GLU A 93 -6.48 -16.74 13.19
C GLU A 93 -7.17 -18.00 12.64
#